data_AF-A0A1U7XUE3-F1
#
_entry.id   AF-A0A1U7XUE3-F1
#
_cell.length_a   1.000
_cell.length_b   1.000
_cell.length_c   1.000
_cell.angle_alpha   90.00
_cell.angle_beta   90.00
_cell.angle_gamma   90.00
#
_symmetry.space_group_name_H-M   'P 1'
#
loop_
_entity.id
_entity.type
_entity.pdbx_description
1 polymer ?
#
loop_
_entity_poly.entity_id
_entity_poly.type
_entity_poly.pdbx_seq_one_letter_code
_entity_poly.pdbx_strand_id
1 'polypeptide(L)'
;MDFIQEKLRSWFYEKRTTAEGIFREISNWAEATLEEKIKPTFTFRVLPIDRLKFNVKEGGMEFIVDLDKRTCDCSEFPLDEIPCEHAIATIDRIYQKKSAFCSAYYSRDFWLKTYEGHVNSVGDSTTWVIPDNVKSEITKPPDAKVMLGRRQKNRHVSDTEFKKEPRCGRCKK
;
A
#
# COMPACT_ATOMS: atom_id res chain seq x y z
N MET A 1 4.09 27.66 4.87
CA MET A 1 4.96 26.53 5.27
C MET A 1 4.37 25.78 6.45
N ASP A 2 3.69 26.49 7.36
CA ASP A 2 3.19 25.96 8.63
C ASP A 2 2.16 24.83 8.47
N PHE A 3 1.25 24.93 7.50
CA PHE A 3 0.24 23.88 7.25
C PHE A 3 0.84 22.49 6.99
N ILE A 4 1.93 22.40 6.22
CA ILE A 4 2.57 21.11 5.92
C ILE A 4 3.20 20.53 7.19
N GLN A 5 3.89 21.37 7.97
CA GLN A 5 4.51 20.94 9.24
C GLN A 5 3.47 20.51 10.26
N GLU A 6 2.36 21.25 10.37
CA GLU A 6 1.24 20.92 11.25
C GLU A 6 0.61 19.58 10.86
N LYS A 7 0.35 19.37 9.57
CA LYS A 7 -0.18 18.10 9.06
C LYS A 7 0.76 16.94 9.33
N LEU A 8 2.04 17.09 9.03
CA LEU A 8 3.04 16.04 9.30
C LEU A 8 3.15 15.74 10.79
N ARG A 9 3.19 16.75 11.65
CA ARG A 9 3.24 16.57 13.10
C ARG A 9 2.03 15.80 13.61
N SER A 10 0.82 16.23 13.25
CA SER A 10 -0.42 15.54 13.66
C SER A 10 -0.43 14.10 13.17
N TRP A 11 -0.03 13.88 11.91
CA TRP A 11 -0.01 12.55 11.31
C TRP A 11 1.02 11.61 11.97
N PHE A 12 2.24 12.07 12.23
CA PHE A 12 3.26 11.28 12.93
C PHE A 12 2.82 10.92 14.35
N TYR A 13 2.21 11.87 15.07
CA TYR A 13 1.66 11.63 16.41
C TYR A 13 0.54 10.57 16.39
N GLU A 14 -0.42 10.71 15.48
CA GLU A 14 -1.53 9.76 15.31
C GLU A 14 -1.03 8.34 14.96
N LYS A 15 -0.05 8.24 14.05
CA LYS A 15 0.51 6.95 13.65
C LYS A 15 1.26 6.27 14.79
N ARG A 16 2.03 7.03 15.58
CA ARG A 16 2.73 6.50 16.74
C ARG A 16 1.78 6.03 17.83
N THR A 17 0.83 6.88 18.23
CA THR A 17 -0.16 6.53 19.27
C THR A 17 -0.98 5.31 18.88
N THR A 18 -1.34 5.20 17.59
CA THR A 18 -1.97 4.00 17.04
C THR A 18 -1.08 2.77 17.18
N ALA A 19 0.19 2.85 16.74
CA ALA A 19 1.14 1.74 16.82
C ALA A 19 1.44 1.31 18.27
N GLU A 20 1.53 2.26 19.20
CA GLU A 20 1.70 2.00 20.63
C GLU A 20 0.53 1.20 21.21
N GLY A 21 -0.70 1.53 20.79
CA GLY A 21 -1.93 0.85 21.21
C GLY A 21 -2.17 -0.51 20.56
N ILE A 22 -1.38 -0.93 19.57
CA ILE A 22 -1.46 -2.29 19.01
C ILE A 22 -0.82 -3.26 19.98
N PHE A 23 -1.56 -4.29 20.42
CA PHE A 23 -1.05 -5.34 21.30
C PHE A 23 -0.56 -6.58 20.54
N ARG A 24 -0.82 -6.63 19.23
CA ARG A 24 -0.59 -7.80 18.39
C ARG A 24 0.76 -7.70 17.66
N GLU A 25 1.21 -8.80 17.07
CA GLU A 25 2.56 -8.93 16.46
C GLU A 25 2.71 -8.07 15.19
N ILE A 26 1.61 -7.89 14.46
CA ILE A 26 1.55 -7.16 13.19
C ILE A 26 0.50 -6.04 13.26
N SER A 27 0.52 -5.14 12.28
CA SER A 27 -0.42 -4.03 12.14
C SER A 27 -1.88 -4.50 12.10
N ASN A 28 -2.80 -3.71 12.67
CA ASN A 28 -4.25 -3.98 12.60
C ASN A 28 -4.74 -4.17 11.15
N TRP A 29 -4.16 -3.43 10.20
CA TRP A 29 -4.49 -3.58 8.78
C TRP A 29 -4.09 -4.96 8.27
N ALA A 30 -2.85 -5.40 8.50
CA ALA A 30 -2.38 -6.69 8.03
C ALA A 30 -3.18 -7.85 8.62
N GLU A 31 -3.63 -7.73 9.87
CA GLU A 31 -4.48 -8.74 10.50
C GLU A 31 -5.87 -8.78 9.90
N ALA A 32 -6.50 -7.63 9.70
CA ALA A 32 -7.79 -7.56 9.03
C ALA A 32 -7.70 -8.16 7.61
N THR A 33 -6.61 -7.88 6.89
CA THR A 33 -6.34 -8.49 5.57
C THR A 33 -6.19 -10.01 5.67
N LEU A 34 -5.46 -10.53 6.65
CA LEU A 34 -5.37 -11.98 6.86
C LEU A 34 -6.73 -12.59 7.20
N GLU A 35 -7.51 -11.97 8.08
CA GLU A 35 -8.84 -12.43 8.48
C GLU A 35 -9.82 -12.48 7.30
N GLU A 36 -9.77 -11.50 6.40
CA GLU A 36 -10.57 -11.47 5.18
C GLU A 36 -10.22 -12.65 4.27
N LYS A 37 -8.92 -12.87 4.05
CA LYS A 37 -8.38 -13.94 3.19
C LYS A 37 -8.55 -15.35 3.74
N ILE A 38 -8.94 -15.52 5.01
CA ILE A 38 -9.21 -16.84 5.61
C ILE A 38 -10.52 -17.46 5.07
N LYS A 39 -11.52 -16.65 4.71
CA LYS A 39 -12.85 -17.17 4.32
C LYS A 39 -12.83 -18.17 3.15
N PRO A 40 -12.11 -17.92 2.04
CA PRO A 40 -12.09 -18.85 0.91
C PRO A 40 -11.26 -20.13 1.16
N THR A 41 -10.32 -20.10 2.12
CA THR A 41 -9.33 -21.18 2.30
C THR A 41 -9.93 -22.54 2.65
N PHE A 42 -11.09 -22.55 3.30
CA PHE A 42 -11.80 -23.78 3.68
C PHE A 42 -12.26 -24.62 2.48
N THR A 43 -12.32 -24.03 1.28
CA THR A 43 -12.73 -24.72 0.06
C THR A 43 -11.54 -25.36 -0.68
N PHE A 44 -10.32 -25.02 -0.30
CA PHE A 44 -9.12 -25.43 -1.01
C PHE A 44 -8.65 -26.82 -0.58
N ARG A 45 -8.12 -27.58 -1.54
CA ARG A 45 -7.46 -28.86 -1.25
C ARG A 45 -5.96 -28.67 -1.23
N VAL A 46 -5.37 -28.76 -0.05
CA VAL A 46 -3.92 -28.61 0.17
C VAL A 46 -3.23 -29.98 0.17
N LEU A 47 -2.28 -30.17 -0.74
CA LEU A 47 -1.51 -31.40 -0.91
C LEU A 47 -0.02 -31.12 -0.65
N PRO A 48 0.63 -31.82 0.29
CA PRO A 48 2.06 -31.63 0.54
C PRO A 48 2.90 -32.14 -0.64
N ILE A 49 3.88 -31.35 -1.05
CA ILE A 49 4.95 -31.75 -1.97
C ILE A 49 6.23 -32.02 -1.17
N ASP A 50 6.52 -31.16 -0.20
CA ASP A 50 7.65 -31.24 0.73
C ASP A 50 7.24 -30.61 2.08
N ARG A 51 8.16 -30.51 3.05
CA ARG A 51 7.91 -29.97 4.39
C ARG A 51 7.26 -28.58 4.39
N LEU A 52 7.72 -27.69 3.52
CA LEU A 52 7.25 -26.29 3.40
C LEU A 52 6.72 -25.96 2.00
N LYS A 53 6.52 -26.97 1.15
CA LYS A 53 6.08 -26.80 -0.24
C LYS A 53 4.83 -27.61 -0.52
N PHE A 54 3.83 -26.99 -1.12
CA PHE A 54 2.49 -27.56 -1.27
C PHE A 54 1.88 -27.24 -2.63
N ASN A 55 1.02 -28.12 -3.11
CA ASN A 55 0.10 -27.88 -4.22
C ASN A 55 -1.28 -27.59 -3.62
N VAL A 56 -1.84 -26.42 -3.93
CA VAL A 56 -3.17 -26.00 -3.51
C VAL A 56 -4.11 -26.06 -4.71
N LYS A 57 -5.18 -26.86 -4.61
CA LYS A 57 -6.22 -26.91 -5.63
C LYS A 57 -7.40 -26.02 -5.27
N GLU A 58 -7.76 -25.15 -6.19
CA GLU A 58 -8.87 -24.19 -6.09
C GLU A 58 -9.65 -24.19 -7.40
N GLY A 59 -10.95 -24.49 -7.38
CA GLY A 59 -11.81 -24.31 -8.56
C GLY A 59 -11.35 -25.03 -9.84
N GLY A 60 -10.53 -26.09 -9.72
CA GLY A 60 -9.94 -26.81 -10.86
C GLY A 60 -8.56 -26.28 -11.33
N MET A 61 -8.08 -25.19 -10.73
CA MET A 61 -6.71 -24.69 -10.88
C MET A 61 -5.80 -25.24 -9.78
N GLU A 62 -4.50 -25.22 -10.04
CA GLU A 62 -3.47 -25.65 -9.10
C GLU A 62 -2.43 -24.55 -8.92
N PHE A 63 -2.03 -24.31 -7.67
CA PHE A 63 -1.05 -23.31 -7.30
C PHE A 63 0.03 -23.92 -6.43
N ILE A 64 1.29 -23.72 -6.79
CA ILE A 64 2.42 -24.11 -5.97
C ILE A 64 2.70 -23.01 -4.95
N VAL A 65 2.69 -23.40 -3.67
CA VAL A 65 3.04 -22.56 -2.54
C VAL A 65 4.36 -23.06 -1.95
N ASP A 66 5.33 -22.16 -1.78
CA ASP A 66 6.59 -22.42 -1.11
C ASP A 66 6.71 -21.44 0.08
N LEU A 67 6.49 -21.96 1.29
CA LEU A 67 6.47 -21.16 2.52
C LEU A 67 7.87 -20.76 2.98
N ASP A 68 8.91 -21.49 2.58
CA ASP A 68 10.30 -21.15 2.91
C ASP A 68 10.73 -19.91 2.11
N LYS A 69 10.40 -19.89 0.82
CA LYS A 69 10.67 -18.76 -0.07
C LYS A 69 9.63 -17.65 -0.01
N ARG A 70 8.52 -17.88 0.68
CA ARG A 70 7.36 -16.97 0.75
C ARG A 70 6.79 -16.64 -0.64
N THR A 71 6.64 -17.66 -1.48
CA THR A 71 6.12 -17.52 -2.85
C THR A 71 4.85 -18.33 -3.06
N CYS A 72 3.98 -17.82 -3.94
CA CYS A 72 2.83 -18.53 -4.48
C CYS A 72 2.73 -18.24 -5.98
N ASP A 73 2.30 -19.21 -6.78
CA ASP A 73 2.05 -19.03 -8.22
C ASP A 73 0.99 -17.95 -8.52
N CYS A 74 0.10 -17.62 -7.57
CA CYS A 74 -0.81 -16.48 -7.71
C CYS A 74 -0.11 -15.12 -7.71
N SER A 75 1.21 -15.09 -7.45
CA SER A 75 2.08 -13.90 -7.38
C SER A 75 1.77 -12.89 -6.28
N GLU A 76 0.64 -13.01 -5.59
CA GLU A 76 0.26 -12.07 -4.53
C GLU A 76 1.20 -12.15 -3.32
N PHE A 77 1.55 -13.36 -2.87
CA PHE A 77 2.42 -13.53 -1.70
C PHE A 77 3.81 -12.87 -1.84
N PRO A 78 4.57 -13.05 -2.94
CA PRO A 78 5.84 -12.36 -3.09
C PRO A 78 5.72 -10.85 -3.39
N LEU A 79 4.58 -10.37 -3.89
CA LEU A 79 4.37 -8.96 -4.22
C LEU A 79 3.95 -8.13 -3.00
N ASP A 80 2.93 -8.61 -2.29
CA ASP A 80 2.40 -7.92 -1.11
C ASP A 80 3.21 -8.27 0.14
N GLU A 81 4.06 -9.29 0.07
CA GLU A 81 4.81 -9.84 1.22
C GLU A 81 3.92 -10.18 2.44
N ILE A 82 2.64 -10.44 2.17
CA ILE A 82 1.63 -10.94 3.09
C ILE A 82 1.06 -12.25 2.51
N PRO A 83 0.81 -13.28 3.34
CA PRO A 83 0.23 -14.52 2.85
C PRO A 83 -1.04 -14.29 2.02
N CYS A 84 -1.04 -14.81 0.78
CA CYS A 84 -2.25 -14.93 -0.03
C CYS A 84 -3.16 -16.05 0.52
N GLU A 85 -4.37 -16.17 -0.02
CA GLU A 85 -5.35 -17.18 0.40
C GLU A 85 -4.79 -18.63 0.31
N HIS A 86 -4.05 -18.95 -0.76
CA HIS A 86 -3.39 -20.26 -0.92
C HIS A 86 -2.29 -20.49 0.13
N ALA A 87 -1.52 -19.44 0.42
CA ALA A 87 -0.48 -19.49 1.45
C ALA A 87 -1.09 -19.66 2.84
N ILE A 88 -2.17 -18.96 3.15
CA ILE A 88 -2.91 -19.09 4.41
C ILE A 88 -3.42 -20.53 4.58
N ALA A 89 -4.07 -21.10 3.56
CA ALA A 89 -4.55 -22.48 3.60
C ALA A 89 -3.40 -23.47 3.90
N THR A 90 -2.23 -23.21 3.32
CA THR A 90 -1.02 -24.00 3.51
C THR A 90 -0.43 -23.85 4.92
N ILE A 91 -0.39 -22.62 5.44
CA ILE A 91 0.07 -22.31 6.81
C ILE A 91 -0.84 -22.98 7.86
N ASP A 92 -2.16 -22.97 7.62
CA ASP A 92 -3.13 -23.68 8.46
C ASP A 92 -2.87 -25.19 8.49
N ARG A 93 -2.49 -25.78 7.35
CA ARG A 93 -2.19 -27.22 7.25
C ARG A 93 -1.02 -27.65 8.13
N ILE A 94 -0.07 -26.76 8.39
CA ILE A 94 1.11 -26.98 9.23
C ILE A 94 0.97 -26.39 10.65
N TYR A 95 -0.22 -25.91 11.02
CA TYR A 95 -0.54 -25.35 12.34
C TYR A 95 0.39 -24.21 12.78
N GLN A 96 0.81 -23.36 11.83
CA GLN A 96 1.65 -22.20 12.13
C GLN A 96 0.86 -20.89 12.18
N LYS A 97 1.43 -19.88 12.85
CA LYS A 97 0.87 -18.52 12.87
C LYS A 97 1.07 -17.85 11.51
N LYS A 98 0.00 -17.27 10.95
CA LYS A 98 0.06 -16.53 9.67
C LYS A 98 0.92 -15.27 9.76
N SER A 99 0.91 -14.60 10.92
CA SER A 99 1.75 -13.43 11.22
C SER A 99 3.25 -13.70 11.03
N ALA A 100 3.72 -14.94 11.27
CA ALA A 100 5.12 -15.31 11.11
C ALA A 100 5.59 -15.28 9.64
N PHE A 101 4.65 -15.35 8.70
CA PHE A 101 4.92 -15.34 7.27
C PHE A 101 4.70 -13.97 6.63
N CYS A 102 4.23 -12.98 7.38
CA CYS A 102 4.19 -11.58 6.93
C CYS A 102 5.59 -10.96 6.91
N SER A 103 5.78 -9.96 6.06
CA SER A 103 6.98 -9.13 6.06
C SER A 103 7.17 -8.37 7.36
N ALA A 104 8.43 -8.07 7.68
CA ALA A 104 8.78 -7.20 8.80
C ALA A 104 8.16 -5.80 8.67
N TYR A 105 7.88 -5.32 7.44
CA TYR A 105 7.22 -4.04 7.21
C TYR A 105 5.83 -3.93 7.85
N TYR A 106 5.15 -5.07 8.04
CA TYR A 106 3.85 -5.11 8.71
C TYR A 106 3.95 -5.33 10.22
N SER A 107 5.15 -5.55 10.76
CA SER A 107 5.34 -5.76 12.19
C SER A 107 5.09 -4.48 12.98
N ARG A 108 4.54 -4.64 14.19
CA ARG A 108 4.38 -3.53 15.13
C ARG A 108 5.70 -2.80 15.39
N ASP A 109 6.78 -3.56 15.57
CA ASP A 109 8.10 -3.02 15.88
C ASP A 109 8.66 -2.16 14.75
N PHE A 110 8.51 -2.61 13.50
CA PHE A 110 8.93 -1.80 12.35
C PHE A 110 8.08 -0.53 12.25
N TRP A 111 6.78 -0.63 12.54
CA TRP A 111 5.89 0.51 12.54
C TRP A 111 6.31 1.53 13.61
N LEU A 112 6.55 1.11 14.86
CA LEU A 112 7.04 1.99 15.91
C LEU A 112 8.35 2.68 15.55
N LYS A 113 9.32 1.92 15.01
CA LYS A 113 10.60 2.48 14.55
C LYS A 113 10.41 3.52 13.44
N THR A 114 9.48 3.29 12.53
CA THR A 114 9.21 4.22 11.42
C THR A 114 8.71 5.58 11.91
N TYR A 115 7.93 5.62 12.99
CA TYR A 115 7.33 6.85 13.54
C TYR A 115 7.92 7.30 14.88
N GLU A 116 9.09 6.76 15.26
CA GLU A 116 9.82 7.17 16.46
C GLU A 116 10.25 8.65 16.39
N GLY A 117 10.59 9.11 15.18
CA GLY A 117 11.00 10.49 14.91
C GLY A 117 9.92 11.52 15.22
N HIS A 118 10.33 12.71 15.66
CA HIS A 118 9.44 13.83 15.97
C HIS A 118 9.53 14.91 14.90
N VAL A 119 8.37 15.36 14.41
CA VAL A 119 8.29 16.52 13.52
C VAL A 119 8.19 17.78 14.38
N ASN A 120 9.32 18.45 14.52
CA ASN A 120 9.41 19.72 15.22
C ASN A 120 9.01 20.86 14.29
N SER A 121 8.28 21.83 14.86
CA SER A 121 8.03 23.10 14.20
C SER A 121 9.35 23.80 13.98
N VAL A 122 9.56 24.31 12.77
CA VAL A 122 10.67 25.23 12.52
C VAL A 122 10.25 26.59 13.09
N GLY A 123 11.17 27.31 13.71
CA GLY A 123 10.90 28.65 14.26
C GLY A 123 10.48 29.64 13.17
N ASP A 124 10.19 30.89 13.53
CA ASP A 124 9.81 31.91 12.56
C ASP A 124 10.91 32.09 11.49
N SER A 125 10.49 32.09 10.23
CA SER A 125 11.34 32.30 9.05
C SER A 125 12.22 33.55 9.15
N THR A 126 11.76 34.58 9.88
CA THR A 126 12.53 35.81 10.12
C THR A 126 13.81 35.58 10.92
N THR A 127 13.87 34.49 11.71
CA THR A 127 15.02 34.13 12.55
C THR A 127 16.01 33.19 11.86
N TRP A 128 15.73 32.75 10.64
CA TRP A 128 16.53 31.75 9.96
C TRP A 128 17.82 32.35 9.39
N VAL A 129 18.97 31.79 9.78
CA VAL A 129 20.25 32.11 9.15
C VAL A 129 20.40 31.24 7.90
N ILE A 130 20.03 31.79 6.74
CA ILE A 130 20.15 31.10 5.45
C ILE A 130 21.53 31.43 4.85
N PRO A 131 22.41 30.43 4.61
CA PRO A 131 23.71 30.62 3.97
C PRO A 131 23.62 31.28 2.59
N ASP A 132 24.61 32.09 2.22
CA ASP A 132 24.58 32.86 0.98
C ASP A 132 24.57 31.98 -0.27
N ASN A 133 25.24 30.83 -0.24
CA ASN A 133 25.21 29.87 -1.33
C ASN A 133 23.79 29.35 -1.60
N VAL A 134 22.99 29.11 -0.55
CA VAL A 134 21.59 28.67 -0.67
C VAL A 134 20.70 29.82 -1.14
N LYS A 135 20.89 31.04 -0.61
CA LYS A 135 20.14 32.22 -1.08
C LYS A 135 20.38 32.52 -2.56
N SER A 136 21.61 32.29 -3.04
CA SER A 136 22.01 32.54 -4.43
C SER A 136 21.53 31.45 -5.40
N GLU A 137 21.06 30.31 -4.89
CA GLU A 137 20.62 29.19 -5.71
C GLU A 137 19.21 29.43 -6.24
N ILE A 138 19.11 29.69 -7.54
CA ILE A 138 17.82 29.83 -8.23
C ILE A 138 17.33 28.42 -8.60
N THR A 139 16.43 27.86 -7.80
CA THR A 139 15.71 26.63 -8.15
C THR A 139 14.65 26.95 -9.19
N LYS A 140 14.97 26.69 -10.47
CA LYS A 140 13.98 26.72 -11.53
C LYS A 140 13.08 25.49 -11.40
N PRO A 141 11.75 25.62 -11.61
CA PRO A 141 10.92 24.43 -11.79
C PRO A 141 11.51 23.59 -12.93
N PRO A 142 11.35 22.24 -12.88
CA PRO A 142 11.79 21.39 -13.97
C PRO A 142 11.25 21.92 -15.29
N ASP A 143 12.08 21.94 -16.34
CA ASP A 143 11.64 22.36 -17.66
C ASP A 143 10.47 21.48 -18.10
N ALA A 144 9.27 22.06 -18.07
CA ALA A 144 8.06 21.38 -18.49
C ALA A 144 8.11 21.25 -20.01
N LYS A 145 8.53 20.08 -20.51
CA LYS A 145 8.29 19.72 -21.90
C LYS A 145 6.78 19.58 -22.07
N VAL A 146 6.16 20.57 -22.73
CA VAL A 146 4.81 20.39 -23.28
C VAL A 146 4.92 19.28 -24.31
N MET A 147 4.54 18.07 -23.92
CA MET A 147 4.42 16.99 -24.88
C MET A 147 3.42 17.46 -25.93
N LEU A 148 3.78 17.32 -27.22
CA LEU A 148 2.86 17.50 -28.34
C LEU A 148 1.85 16.34 -28.33
N GLY A 149 1.03 16.29 -27.28
CA GLY A 149 -0.08 15.37 -27.17
C GLY A 149 -1.11 15.71 -28.24
N ARG A 150 -1.95 14.73 -28.55
CA ARG A 150 -3.12 14.94 -29.41
C ARG A 150 -3.96 16.07 -28.81
N ARG A 151 -4.13 17.19 -29.54
CA ARG A 151 -5.07 18.25 -29.14
C ARG A 151 -6.40 17.62 -28.75
N GLN A 152 -6.87 17.89 -27.55
CA GLN A 152 -8.20 17.44 -27.14
C GLN A 152 -9.23 18.02 -28.10
N LYS A 153 -9.98 17.15 -28.78
CA LYS A 153 -11.06 17.57 -29.71
C LYS A 153 -12.26 18.15 -28.96
N ASN A 154 -12.47 17.69 -27.73
CA ASN A 154 -13.56 18.10 -26.87
C ASN A 154 -12.99 18.67 -25.58
N ARG A 155 -13.62 19.73 -25.07
CA ARG A 155 -13.28 20.33 -23.77
C ARG A 155 -13.46 19.29 -22.67
N HIS A 156 -12.52 19.25 -21.71
CA HIS A 156 -12.73 18.51 -20.47
C HIS A 156 -13.85 19.18 -19.66
N VAL A 157 -14.90 18.43 -19.35
CA VAL A 157 -16.06 18.87 -18.56
C VAL A 157 -15.77 18.52 -17.11
N SER A 158 -15.73 19.51 -16.22
CA SER A 158 -15.51 19.29 -14.78
C SER A 158 -16.70 18.57 -14.15
N ASP A 159 -16.50 17.92 -13.01
CA ASP A 159 -17.57 17.19 -12.30
C ASP A 159 -18.74 18.08 -11.85
N THR A 160 -18.55 19.39 -11.85
CA THR A 160 -19.58 20.41 -11.57
C THR A 160 -20.43 20.78 -12.78
N GLU A 161 -20.06 20.34 -13.99
CA GLU A 161 -20.79 20.64 -15.23
C GLU A 161 -21.58 19.41 -15.73
N PHE A 162 -22.82 19.63 -16.17
CA PHE A 162 -23.66 18.57 -16.71
C PHE A 162 -23.15 18.07 -18.07
N LYS A 163 -22.87 16.77 -18.19
CA LYS A 163 -22.52 16.14 -19.46
C LYS A 163 -23.73 16.14 -20.39
N LYS A 164 -23.63 16.81 -21.53
CA LYS A 164 -24.65 16.75 -22.59
C LYS A 164 -24.62 15.38 -23.25
N GLU A 165 -25.78 14.73 -23.36
CA GLU A 165 -25.89 13.48 -24.10
C GLU A 165 -25.58 13.70 -25.59
N PRO A 166 -24.72 12.84 -26.19
CA PRO A 166 -24.39 12.96 -27.60
C PRO A 166 -25.61 12.55 -28.45
N ARG A 167 -26.21 13.52 -29.15
CA ARG A 167 -27.30 13.26 -30.10
C ARG A 167 -26.76 12.90 -31.48
N CYS A 168 -27.32 11.87 -32.10
CA CYS A 168 -26.97 11.49 -33.47
C CYS A 168 -27.41 12.61 -34.42
N GLY A 169 -26.48 13.28 -35.12
CA GLY A 169 -26.82 14.37 -36.05
C GLY A 169 -27.76 13.96 -37.19
N ARG A 170 -27.77 12.67 -37.56
CA ARG A 170 -28.65 12.10 -38.58
C ARG A 170 -30.03 11.68 -38.04
N CYS A 171 -30.08 11.30 -36.77
CA CYS A 171 -31.25 10.69 -36.13
C CYS A 171 -32.01 11.67 -35.24
N LYS A 172 -31.36 12.79 -34.86
CA LYS A 172 -31.79 13.82 -33.89
C LYS A 172 -32.39 13.25 -32.59
N LYS A 173 -32.05 12.02 -32.25
CA LYS A 173 -32.28 11.37 -30.97
C LYS A 173 -30.93 11.12 -30.33
#